data_AF-A0A847PZ40-F1
#
_entry.id   AF-A0A847PZ40-F1
#
_cell.length_a   1.000
_cell.length_b   1.000
_cell.length_c   1.000
_cell.angle_alpha   90.00
_cell.angle_beta   90.00
_cell.angle_gamma   90.00
#
_symmetry.space_group_name_H-M   'P 1'
#
loop_
_entity.id
_entity.type
_entity.pdbx_description
1 polymer ?
#
loop_
_entity_poly.entity_id
_entity_poly.type
_entity_poly.pdbx_seq_one_letter_code
_entity_poly.pdbx_strand_id
1 'polypeptide(L)'
;MTGNDALKGYRGEAREVLERLGVAVWDDVEIEADGNLFSGVVLPRSETADDRHIVLKLSNGYNIGVAAGKVTSCRKAGSREAHYHIPEKDFPRNPALPFVKLFGTGGTIASRLDYRTGAVIPAFSPGELYGAVPELADICNLETEKL
;
A
#
# COMPACT_ATOMS: atom_id res chain seq x y z
N MET A 1 9.86 9.21 -11.03
CA MET A 1 10.97 8.34 -10.59
C MET A 1 10.43 6.92 -10.47
N THR A 2 11.11 5.99 -11.15
CA THR A 2 10.94 4.53 -11.17
C THR A 2 9.52 3.98 -11.25
N GLY A 3 8.94 4.03 -12.45
CA GLY A 3 7.87 3.12 -12.82
C GLY A 3 8.38 1.68 -12.86
N ASN A 4 7.71 0.80 -12.12
CA ASN A 4 7.74 -0.66 -12.25
C ASN A 4 8.98 -1.44 -11.75
N ASP A 5 9.54 -1.11 -10.58
CA ASP A 5 10.38 -2.10 -9.86
C ASP A 5 9.47 -3.16 -9.20
N ALA A 6 9.49 -4.39 -9.74
CA ALA A 6 8.71 -5.51 -9.22
C ALA A 6 9.07 -5.89 -7.77
N LEU A 7 10.24 -5.44 -7.29
CA LEU A 7 10.78 -5.76 -5.97
C LEU A 7 10.70 -4.57 -4.99
N LYS A 8 10.02 -3.47 -5.35
CA LYS A 8 9.63 -2.33 -4.50
C LYS A 8 10.38 -2.22 -3.14
N GLY A 9 11.62 -1.73 -3.18
CA GLY A 9 12.45 -1.43 -2.00
C GLY A 9 13.41 -2.54 -1.54
N TYR A 10 13.33 -3.75 -2.11
CA TYR A 10 14.34 -4.79 -1.85
C TYR A 10 15.67 -4.47 -2.54
N ARG A 11 16.75 -4.76 -1.82
CA ARG A 11 18.16 -4.57 -2.21
C ARG A 11 19.01 -5.70 -1.63
N GLY A 12 20.27 -5.79 -2.06
CA GLY A 12 21.25 -6.74 -1.51
C GLY A 12 20.78 -8.20 -1.53
N GLU A 13 21.13 -8.93 -0.47
CA GLU A 13 20.88 -10.37 -0.34
C GLU A 13 19.40 -10.75 -0.55
N ALA A 14 18.47 -10.03 0.07
CA ALA A 14 17.04 -10.31 -0.07
C ALA A 14 16.55 -10.12 -1.51
N ARG A 15 17.08 -9.13 -2.24
CA ARG A 15 16.75 -8.92 -3.66
C ARG A 15 17.23 -10.08 -4.51
N GLU A 16 18.49 -10.48 -4.34
CA GLU A 16 19.09 -11.60 -5.10
C GLU A 16 18.32 -12.91 -4.86
N VAL A 17 17.89 -13.17 -3.63
CA VAL A 17 17.06 -14.33 -3.29
C VAL A 17 15.70 -14.27 -3.98
N LEU A 18 15.01 -13.12 -3.94
CA LEU A 18 13.71 -12.96 -4.62
C LEU A 18 13.82 -13.12 -6.14
N GLU A 19 14.86 -12.55 -6.75
CA GLU A 19 15.14 -12.69 -8.19
C GLU A 19 15.42 -14.15 -8.58
N ARG A 20 16.26 -14.85 -7.80
CA ARG A 20 16.55 -16.28 -7.99
C ARG A 20 15.30 -17.15 -7.90
N LEU A 21 14.38 -16.80 -7.00
CA LEU A 21 13.13 -17.53 -6.80
C LEU A 21 12.01 -17.12 -7.76
N GLY A 22 12.22 -16.07 -8.57
CA GLY A 22 11.21 -15.54 -9.50
C GLY A 22 9.99 -14.96 -8.80
N VAL A 23 10.18 -14.39 -7.60
CA VAL A 23 9.12 -13.85 -6.73
C VAL A 23 9.16 -12.33 -6.74
N ALA A 24 8.00 -11.71 -6.88
CA ALA A 24 7.79 -10.27 -6.85
C ALA A 24 6.99 -9.83 -5.62
N VAL A 25 7.01 -8.53 -5.33
CA VAL A 25 6.10 -7.94 -4.33
C VAL A 25 4.65 -8.16 -4.80
N TRP A 26 3.76 -8.47 -3.84
CA TRP A 26 2.37 -8.88 -4.02
C TRP A 26 2.15 -10.32 -4.51
N ASP A 27 3.21 -11.10 -4.70
CA ASP A 27 3.06 -12.54 -4.91
C ASP A 27 2.61 -13.24 -3.62
N ASP A 28 1.69 -14.18 -3.79
CA ASP A 28 1.25 -15.11 -2.76
C ASP A 28 2.18 -16.32 -2.81
N VAL A 29 2.94 -16.55 -1.73
CA VAL A 29 4.05 -17.50 -1.70
C VAL A 29 4.00 -18.40 -0.48
N GLU A 30 4.63 -19.55 -0.63
CA GLU A 30 4.97 -20.46 0.45
C GLU A 30 6.50 -20.61 0.46
N ILE A 31 7.15 -20.02 1.46
CA ILE A 31 8.61 -19.98 1.62
C ILE A 31 9.02 -20.99 2.69
N GLU A 32 9.98 -21.84 2.35
CA GLU A 32 10.65 -22.70 3.32
C GLU A 32 11.96 -22.03 3.76
N ALA A 33 12.13 -21.85 5.07
CA ALA A 33 13.33 -21.29 5.66
C ALA A 33 13.63 -21.90 7.02
N ASP A 34 14.88 -22.32 7.25
CA ASP A 34 15.31 -22.92 8.52
C ASP A 34 14.44 -24.12 8.98
N GLY A 35 13.98 -24.93 8.02
CA GLY A 35 13.09 -26.07 8.28
C GLY A 35 11.63 -25.70 8.65
N ASN A 36 11.26 -24.42 8.54
CA ASN A 36 9.90 -23.93 8.76
C ASN A 36 9.26 -23.48 7.45
N LEU A 37 7.94 -23.65 7.35
CA LEU A 37 7.15 -23.25 6.19
C LEU A 37 6.31 -22.01 6.51
N PHE A 38 6.45 -20.96 5.72
CA PHE A 38 5.75 -19.69 5.88
C PHE A 38 4.91 -19.40 4.64
N SER A 39 3.60 -19.18 4.81
CA SER A 39 2.69 -18.81 3.72
C SER A 39 2.15 -17.41 3.91
N GLY A 40 2.23 -16.59 2.86
CA GLY A 40 1.75 -15.22 2.89
C GLY A 40 2.06 -14.42 1.61
N VAL A 41 1.68 -13.16 1.63
CA VAL A 41 1.92 -12.23 0.52
C VAL A 41 3.22 -11.46 0.75
N VAL A 42 4.09 -11.40 -0.25
CA VAL A 42 5.33 -10.59 -0.19
C VAL A 42 4.97 -9.11 -0.16
N LEU A 43 5.41 -8.39 0.87
CA LEU A 43 5.21 -6.95 1.00
C LEU A 43 6.42 -6.16 0.49
N PRO A 44 6.23 -4.88 0.10
CA PRO A 44 7.33 -3.96 -0.16
C PRO A 44 8.26 -3.84 1.06
N ARG A 45 9.54 -3.59 0.79
CA ARG A 45 10.55 -3.39 1.83
C ARG A 45 10.78 -1.91 2.08
N SER A 46 10.94 -1.52 3.34
CA SER A 46 11.32 -0.14 3.70
C SER A 46 12.78 0.13 3.35
N GLU A 47 13.04 1.27 2.70
CA GLU A 47 14.38 1.71 2.30
C GLU A 47 15.31 2.03 3.48
N THR A 48 14.79 2.21 4.69
CA THR A 48 15.62 2.46 5.88
C THR A 48 16.01 1.18 6.61
N ALA A 49 15.40 0.06 6.23
CA ALA A 49 15.59 -1.21 6.92
C ALA A 49 16.67 -2.07 6.23
N ASP A 50 17.16 -3.11 6.90
CA ASP A 50 18.22 -3.96 6.35
C ASP A 50 17.76 -4.73 5.09
N ASP A 51 18.76 -5.20 4.37
CA ASP A 51 18.66 -5.87 3.07
C ASP A 51 18.67 -7.41 3.17
N ARG A 52 18.50 -7.99 4.37
CA ARG A 52 18.66 -9.43 4.64
C ARG A 52 17.35 -10.16 4.94
N HIS A 53 16.21 -9.47 4.89
CA HIS A 53 14.90 -10.06 5.22
C HIS A 53 13.87 -9.84 4.13
N ILE A 54 13.09 -10.89 3.85
CA ILE A 54 11.86 -10.85 3.03
C ILE A 54 10.67 -10.67 3.97
N VAL A 55 9.83 -9.66 3.70
CA VAL A 55 8.65 -9.37 4.51
C VAL A 55 7.43 -10.09 3.93
N LEU A 56 6.78 -10.91 4.74
CA LEU A 56 5.54 -11.61 4.39
C LEU A 56 4.38 -11.10 5.24
N LYS A 57 3.22 -10.92 4.62
CA LYS A 57 1.94 -10.77 5.32
C LYS A 57 1.20 -12.09 5.38
N LEU A 58 1.05 -12.62 6.58
CA LEU A 58 0.36 -13.87 6.86
C LEU A 58 -1.16 -13.70 6.72
N SER A 59 -1.87 -14.81 6.54
CA SER A 59 -3.35 -14.83 6.44
C SER A 59 -4.06 -14.30 7.69
N ASN A 60 -3.42 -14.37 8.85
CA ASN A 60 -3.93 -13.82 10.12
C ASN A 60 -3.70 -12.30 10.26
N GLY A 61 -3.13 -11.65 9.24
CA GLY A 61 -2.90 -10.20 9.19
C GLY A 61 -1.57 -9.71 9.76
N TYR A 62 -0.76 -10.59 10.36
CA TYR A 62 0.57 -10.23 10.88
C TYR A 62 1.62 -10.15 9.78
N ASN A 63 2.55 -9.21 9.93
CA ASN A 63 3.74 -9.11 9.08
C ASN A 63 4.93 -9.76 9.78
N ILE A 64 5.66 -10.62 9.07
CA ILE A 64 6.88 -11.26 9.57
C ILE A 64 8.06 -10.97 8.64
N GLY A 65 9.28 -11.02 9.17
CA GLY A 65 10.51 -10.99 8.40
C GLY A 65 11.15 -12.37 8.36
N VAL A 66 11.38 -12.89 7.16
CA VAL A 66 12.09 -14.16 6.92
C VAL A 66 13.51 -13.84 6.48
N ALA A 67 14.52 -14.37 7.18
CA ALA A 67 15.92 -14.16 6.82
C ALA A 67 16.22 -14.78 5.45
N ALA A 68 16.63 -13.94 4.49
CA ALA A 68 16.81 -14.31 3.09
C ALA A 68 17.84 -15.44 2.91
N GLY A 69 18.96 -15.38 3.64
CA GLY A 69 20.00 -16.40 3.61
C GLY A 69 19.59 -17.78 4.16
N LYS A 70 18.45 -17.88 4.85
CA LYS A 70 17.90 -19.15 5.34
C LYS A 70 16.85 -19.75 4.42
N VAL A 71 16.45 -19.06 3.34
CA VAL A 71 15.43 -19.54 2.41
C VAL A 71 16.00 -20.65 1.53
N THR A 72 15.37 -21.82 1.58
CA THR A 72 15.77 -23.01 0.82
C THR A 72 14.91 -23.20 -0.42
N SER A 73 13.60 -22.94 -0.31
CA SER A 73 12.65 -23.12 -1.41
C SER A 73 11.50 -22.11 -1.32
N CYS A 74 10.85 -21.86 -2.46
CA CYS A 74 9.66 -21.04 -2.52
C CYS A 74 8.72 -21.57 -3.60
N ARG A 75 7.44 -21.68 -3.27
CA ARG A 75 6.36 -21.98 -4.22
C ARG A 75 5.45 -20.77 -4.37
N LYS A 76 5.24 -20.34 -5.61
CA LYS A 76 4.28 -19.28 -5.94
C LYS A 76 2.88 -19.86 -6.09
N ALA A 77 1.94 -19.38 -5.28
CA ALA A 77 0.54 -19.76 -5.32
C ALA A 77 -0.31 -18.83 -6.19
N GLY A 78 0.15 -17.60 -6.45
CA GLY A 78 -0.49 -16.60 -7.31
C GLY A 78 0.08 -15.20 -7.12
N SER A 79 -0.62 -14.18 -7.61
CA SER A 79 -0.34 -12.77 -7.29
C SER A 79 -1.62 -12.03 -6.90
N ARG A 80 -1.51 -11.10 -5.95
CA ARG A 80 -2.63 -10.32 -5.41
C ARG A 80 -2.29 -8.84 -5.34
N GLU A 81 -2.12 -8.19 -6.48
CA GLU A 81 -2.01 -6.73 -6.51
C GLU A 81 -3.44 -6.13 -6.44
N ALA A 82 -3.79 -5.57 -5.27
CA ALA A 82 -5.10 -4.98 -5.04
C ALA A 82 -5.08 -3.48 -5.39
N HIS A 83 -5.56 -3.13 -6.57
CA HIS A 83 -5.84 -1.74 -6.91
C HIS A 83 -7.24 -1.37 -6.40
N TYR A 84 -7.33 -0.89 -5.15
CA TYR A 84 -8.58 -0.36 -4.62
C TYR A 84 -8.69 1.14 -4.94
N HIS A 85 -9.54 1.48 -5.90
CA HIS A 85 -9.99 2.84 -6.17
C HIS A 85 -11.41 3.04 -5.64
N ILE A 86 -11.61 4.10 -4.87
CA ILE A 86 -12.95 4.58 -4.55
C ILE A 86 -13.50 5.24 -5.82
N PRO A 87 -14.71 4.89 -6.28
CA PRO A 87 -15.33 5.61 -7.38
C PRO A 87 -15.46 7.08 -7.02
N GLU A 88 -14.93 7.99 -7.85
CA GLU A 88 -15.22 9.41 -7.70
C GLU A 88 -16.72 9.59 -7.91
N LYS A 89 -17.40 10.07 -6.86
CA LYS A 89 -18.81 10.41 -6.93
C LYS A 89 -18.89 11.93 -6.90
N ASP A 90 -19.57 12.51 -7.89
CA ASP A 90 -19.88 13.93 -7.85
C ASP A 90 -20.82 14.19 -6.67
N PHE A 91 -20.38 15.08 -5.79
CA PHE A 91 -21.18 15.53 -4.66
C PHE A 91 -22.11 16.66 -5.13
N PRO A 92 -23.38 16.67 -4.69
CA PRO A 92 -24.34 17.70 -5.09
C PRO A 92 -23.84 19.07 -4.63
N ARG A 93 -23.77 20.03 -5.57
CA ARG A 93 -23.41 21.41 -5.26
C ARG A 93 -24.65 22.19 -4.83
N ASN A 94 -24.52 22.97 -3.77
CA ASN A 94 -25.57 23.85 -3.28
C ASN A 94 -25.22 25.31 -3.59
N PRO A 95 -25.95 26.01 -4.48
CA PRO A 95 -25.69 27.41 -4.80
C PRO A 95 -25.77 28.37 -3.61
N ALA A 96 -26.44 27.98 -2.52
CA ALA A 96 -26.53 28.78 -1.29
C ALA A 96 -25.28 28.69 -0.39
N LEU A 97 -24.41 27.71 -0.63
CA LEU A 97 -23.19 27.50 0.15
C LEU A 97 -21.98 28.18 -0.50
N PRO A 98 -21.02 28.68 0.29
CA PRO A 98 -19.80 29.28 -0.24
C PRO A 98 -18.98 28.27 -1.02
N PHE A 99 -18.27 28.77 -2.04
CA PHE A 99 -17.26 28.00 -2.75
C PHE A 99 -15.92 28.11 -2.00
N VAL A 100 -15.32 26.97 -1.69
CA VAL A 100 -14.04 26.91 -0.96
C VAL A 100 -13.06 26.06 -1.76
N LYS A 101 -11.85 26.60 -1.97
CA LYS A 101 -10.76 25.89 -2.62
C LYS A 101 -9.68 25.55 -1.61
N LEU A 102 -9.39 24.25 -1.46
CA LEU A 102 -8.38 23.73 -0.56
C LEU A 102 -7.09 23.45 -1.33
N PHE A 103 -6.04 24.20 -1.01
CA PHE A 103 -4.70 23.99 -1.56
C PHE A 103 -3.91 23.01 -0.68
N GLY A 104 -3.53 21.88 -1.26
CA GLY A 104 -2.72 20.86 -0.62
C GLY A 104 -1.25 21.17 -0.80
N THR A 105 -0.56 21.49 0.29
CA THR A 105 0.88 21.83 0.30
C THR A 105 1.76 20.75 0.94
N GLY A 106 1.18 19.58 1.23
CA GLY A 106 1.70 18.60 2.18
C GLY A 106 0.79 18.53 3.40
N GLY A 107 1.24 17.87 4.48
CA GLY A 107 0.44 17.74 5.71
C GLY A 107 -0.90 17.05 5.48
N THR A 108 -0.92 15.72 5.55
CA THR A 108 -2.13 14.92 5.33
C THR A 108 -3.19 15.18 6.41
N ILE A 109 -4.36 15.73 6.03
CA ILE A 109 -5.49 16.00 6.95
C ILE A 109 -6.54 14.89 6.97
N ALA A 110 -6.54 14.01 5.97
CA ALA A 110 -7.41 12.85 5.87
C ALA A 110 -6.62 11.69 5.28
N SER A 111 -6.87 10.48 5.75
CA SER A 111 -6.27 9.27 5.20
C SER A 111 -7.19 8.09 5.41
N ARG A 112 -6.96 7.03 4.63
CA ARG A 112 -7.63 5.74 4.81
C ARG A 112 -6.61 4.64 5.02
N LEU A 113 -7.02 3.61 5.74
CA LEU A 113 -6.23 2.39 5.91
C LEU A 113 -6.67 1.36 4.87
N ASP A 114 -5.73 0.85 4.07
CA ASP A 114 -5.95 -0.35 3.29
C ASP A 114 -5.61 -1.57 4.14
N TYR A 115 -6.62 -2.25 4.68
CA TYR A 115 -6.43 -3.43 5.53
C TYR A 115 -5.75 -4.60 4.80
N ARG A 116 -5.83 -4.68 3.47
CA ARG A 116 -5.20 -5.76 2.70
C ARG A 116 -3.69 -5.60 2.66
N THR A 117 -3.21 -4.39 2.46
CA THR A 117 -1.77 -4.09 2.39
C THR A 117 -1.20 -3.63 3.75
N GLY A 118 -2.03 -3.11 4.64
CA GLY A 118 -1.63 -2.42 5.87
C GLY A 118 -1.15 -0.98 5.64
N ALA A 119 -1.23 -0.47 4.40
CA ALA A 119 -0.76 0.86 4.06
C ALA A 119 -1.77 1.95 4.45
N VAL A 120 -1.25 3.09 4.89
CA VAL A 120 -2.01 4.33 5.07
C VAL A 120 -1.92 5.13 3.78
N ILE A 121 -3.07 5.41 3.17
CA ILE A 121 -3.17 6.11 1.89
C ILE A 121 -3.72 7.51 2.18
N PRO A 122 -3.00 8.59 1.81
CA PRO A 122 -3.51 9.95 1.93
C PRO A 122 -4.78 10.13 1.11
N ALA A 123 -5.78 10.77 1.70
CA ALA A 123 -7.01 11.19 1.05
C ALA A 123 -6.93 12.70 0.78
N PHE A 124 -7.18 13.11 -0.46
CA PHE A 124 -7.15 14.53 -0.85
C PHE A 124 -8.22 14.93 -1.86
N SER A 125 -8.84 13.99 -2.57
CA SER A 125 -9.92 14.37 -3.47
C SER A 125 -11.13 14.87 -2.68
N PRO A 126 -11.99 15.73 -3.26
CA PRO A 126 -13.20 16.20 -2.57
C PRO A 126 -14.05 15.01 -2.11
N GLY A 127 -14.16 13.97 -2.93
CA GLY A 127 -14.94 12.78 -2.59
C GLY A 127 -14.36 11.97 -1.44
N GLU A 128 -13.04 11.86 -1.34
CA GLU A 128 -12.40 11.24 -0.17
C GLU A 128 -12.61 12.07 1.10
N LEU A 129 -12.57 13.40 0.99
CA LEU A 129 -12.80 14.30 2.13
C LEU A 129 -14.25 14.28 2.61
N TYR A 130 -15.24 14.30 1.71
CA TYR A 130 -16.64 14.12 2.08
C TYR A 130 -16.93 12.71 2.62
N GLY A 131 -16.23 11.68 2.12
CA GLY A 131 -16.33 10.34 2.66
C GLY A 131 -15.79 10.23 4.10
N ALA A 132 -14.77 11.01 4.44
CA ALA A 132 -14.20 11.07 5.79
C ALA A 132 -14.98 11.99 6.74
N VAL A 133 -15.48 13.12 6.21
CA VAL A 133 -16.21 14.16 6.96
C VAL A 133 -17.42 14.62 6.14
N PRO A 134 -18.55 13.87 6.19
CA PRO A 134 -19.75 14.19 5.42
C PRO A 134 -20.33 15.58 5.71
N GLU A 135 -20.12 16.10 6.91
CA GLU A 135 -20.60 17.40 7.38
C GLU A 135 -20.07 18.58 6.54
N LEU A 136 -18.97 18.40 5.80
CA LEU A 136 -18.46 19.42 4.88
C LEU A 136 -19.47 19.77 3.78
N ALA A 137 -20.35 18.85 3.40
CA ALA A 137 -21.36 19.06 2.37
C ALA A 137 -22.42 20.09 2.79
N ASP A 138 -22.63 20.28 4.09
CA ASP A 138 -23.56 21.27 4.63
C ASP A 138 -22.90 22.65 4.84
N ILE A 139 -21.57 22.73 4.69
CA ILE A 139 -20.78 23.94 5.00
C ILE A 139 -20.33 24.65 3.72
N CYS A 140 -19.87 23.92 2.70
CA CYS A 140 -19.32 24.54 1.48
C CYS A 140 -19.34 23.63 0.25
N ASN A 141 -19.21 24.23 -0.93
CA ASN A 141 -18.87 23.54 -2.16
C ASN A 141 -17.33 23.45 -2.27
N LEU A 142 -16.76 22.30 -1.94
CA LEU A 142 -15.31 22.09 -1.89
C LEU A 142 -14.70 21.72 -3.25
N GLU A 143 -13.61 22.41 -3.61
CA GLU A 143 -12.67 22.03 -4.67
C GLU A 143 -11.26 21.87 -4.07
N THR A 144 -10.46 20.96 -4.60
CA THR A 144 -9.11 20.68 -4.09
C THR A 144 -8.07 20.87 -5.19
N GLU A 145 -6.96 21.53 -4.89
CA GLU A 145 -5.82 21.67 -5.79
C GLU A 145 -4.53 21.31 -5.05
N LYS A 146 -3.75 20.40 -5.62
CA LYS A 146 -2.46 20.02 -5.05
C LYS A 146 -1.36 20.88 -5.68
N LEU A 147 -0.62 21.59 -4.83
CA LEU A 147 0.49 22.47 -5.24
C LEU A 147 1.82 21.71 -5.31
#